data_AF-A0A177HQD3-F1
#
_entry.id   AF-A0A177HQD3-F1
#
_cell.length_a   1.000
_cell.length_b   1.000
_cell.length_c   1.000
_cell.angle_alpha   90.00
_cell.angle_beta   90.00
_cell.angle_gamma   90.00
#
_symmetry.space_group_name_H-M   'P 1'
#
loop_
_entity.id
_entity.type
_entity.pdbx_description
1 polymer ?
#
loop_
_entity_poly.entity_id
_entity_poly.type
_entity_poly.pdbx_seq_one_letter_code
_entity_poly.pdbx_strand_id
1 'polypeptide(L)'
;MLEKFLTRYRVTDRLPAEPADAAAGPVPEAVGELFAALSGASVEHGLYRVHTPRTAAAANAVCGRLLRGFEQRMYCFGFDWLGRNLAVDLATGEPADPHVVLVEPGAGELMESGIGLHPFHDEVLVTDTSPLAADFFDQWRATQPGFERLAFDECVGYKVPLFLGGEDEVHNLERVPYDVYWDLCVQLRTGTRRMTPGTTIGRIVVDEEG
;
A
#
# COMPACT_ATOMS: atom_id res chain seq x y z
N MET A 1 19.50 9.52 1.63
CA MET A 1 18.16 9.25 1.06
C MET A 1 17.13 10.18 1.70
N LEU A 2 16.05 10.57 1.01
CA LEU A 2 14.87 11.30 1.52
C LEU A 2 14.99 12.82 1.73
N GLU A 3 16.11 13.47 1.40
CA GLU A 3 16.29 14.90 1.72
C GLU A 3 15.29 15.79 0.95
N LYS A 4 15.14 15.54 -0.36
CA LYS A 4 14.22 16.30 -1.21
C LYS A 4 12.78 15.94 -0.88
N PHE A 5 12.52 14.66 -0.65
CA PHE A 5 11.22 14.17 -0.23
C PHE A 5 10.73 14.88 1.04
N LEU A 6 11.56 14.93 2.09
CA LEU A 6 11.22 15.56 3.36
C LEU A 6 11.18 17.09 3.31
N THR A 7 11.77 17.70 2.29
CA THR A 7 11.60 19.13 2.01
C THR A 7 10.25 19.40 1.36
N ARG A 8 9.79 18.51 0.48
CA ARG A 8 8.53 18.65 -0.28
C ARG A 8 7.30 18.23 0.53
N TYR A 9 7.43 17.25 1.41
CA TYR A 9 6.32 16.61 2.10
C TYR A 9 6.45 16.70 3.61
N ARG A 10 5.32 16.89 4.29
CA ARG A 10 5.26 16.98 5.74
C ARG A 10 4.83 15.66 6.37
N VAL A 11 5.56 15.23 7.38
CA VAL A 11 5.08 14.23 8.34
C VAL A 11 3.98 14.88 9.18
N THR A 12 2.80 14.28 9.14
CA THR A 12 1.57 14.80 9.76
C THR A 12 1.10 13.96 10.94
N ASP A 13 1.51 12.70 11.00
CA ASP A 13 1.25 11.81 12.14
C ASP A 13 2.38 10.76 12.22
N ARG A 14 2.48 10.08 13.35
CA ARG A 14 3.40 8.95 13.51
C ARG A 14 2.89 7.99 14.57
N LEU A 15 2.94 6.70 14.27
CA LEU A 15 2.70 5.66 15.27
C LEU A 15 3.68 5.81 16.44
N PRO A 16 3.25 5.48 17.67
CA PRO A 16 4.17 5.35 18.79
C PRO A 16 5.30 4.38 18.44
N ALA A 17 6.51 4.68 18.92
CA ALA A 17 7.63 3.76 18.78
C ALA A 17 7.27 2.40 19.37
N GLU A 18 7.50 1.34 18.60
CA GLU A 18 7.29 -0.02 19.08
C GLU A 18 8.44 -0.44 20.03
N PRO A 19 8.17 -1.30 21.01
CA PRO A 19 9.21 -1.94 21.80
C PRO A 19 10.22 -2.67 20.91
N ALA A 20 11.51 -2.62 21.26
CA ALA A 20 12.58 -3.25 20.49
C ALA A 20 12.46 -4.79 20.37
N ASP A 21 11.63 -5.42 21.22
CA ASP A 21 11.34 -6.84 21.27
C ASP A 21 10.02 -7.23 20.58
N ALA A 22 9.28 -6.28 20.00
CA ALA A 22 8.14 -6.58 19.16
C ALA A 22 8.62 -7.38 17.95
N ALA A 23 8.26 -8.67 17.91
CA ALA A 23 8.71 -9.59 16.88
C ALA A 23 8.31 -9.08 15.48
N ALA A 24 9.30 -8.64 14.72
CA ALA A 24 9.21 -8.40 13.29
C ALA A 24 10.20 -9.32 12.57
N GLY A 25 9.86 -9.74 11.35
CA GLY A 25 10.81 -10.45 10.49
C GLY A 25 12.05 -9.60 10.16
N PRO A 26 13.09 -10.18 9.55
CA PRO A 26 14.27 -9.43 9.16
C PRO A 26 13.91 -8.32 8.17
N VAL A 27 14.39 -7.11 8.43
CA VAL A 27 14.26 -5.96 7.51
C VAL A 27 15.44 -5.99 6.52
N PRO A 28 15.20 -5.94 5.20
CA PRO A 28 16.29 -5.82 4.22
C PRO A 28 17.11 -4.55 4.44
N GLU A 29 18.43 -4.64 4.30
CA GLU A 29 19.37 -3.52 4.48
C GLU A 29 18.98 -2.30 3.64
N ALA A 30 18.55 -2.53 2.39
CA ALA A 30 18.13 -1.49 1.46
C ALA A 30 16.98 -0.61 1.98
N VAL A 31 16.14 -1.11 2.89
CA VAL A 31 15.00 -0.38 3.47
C VAL A 31 15.38 0.26 4.82
N GLY A 32 16.56 -0.05 5.35
CA GLY A 32 17.00 0.36 6.68
C GLY A 32 17.04 1.87 6.89
N GLU A 33 17.59 2.63 5.94
CA GLU A 33 17.65 4.10 6.02
C GLU A 33 16.24 4.72 6.02
N LEU A 34 15.35 4.22 5.14
CA LEU A 34 13.96 4.66 5.08
C LEU A 34 13.24 4.41 6.40
N PHE A 35 13.38 3.21 6.98
CA PHE A 35 12.74 2.88 8.25
C PHE A 35 13.32 3.67 9.42
N ALA A 36 14.63 3.90 9.44
CA ALA A 36 15.26 4.74 10.46
C ALA A 36 14.68 6.17 10.46
N ALA A 37 14.37 6.73 9.28
CA ALA A 37 13.82 8.07 9.16
C ALA A 37 12.29 8.11 9.36
N LEU A 38 11.55 7.18 8.76
CA LEU A 38 10.10 7.32 8.53
C LEU A 38 9.25 6.17 9.07
N SER A 39 9.80 5.16 9.73
CA SER A 39 9.00 4.06 10.30
C SER A 39 7.79 4.57 11.09
N GLY A 40 6.61 4.08 10.71
CA GLY A 40 5.31 4.43 11.31
C GLY A 40 4.80 5.84 10.98
N ALA A 41 5.47 6.58 10.10
CA ALA A 41 5.06 7.95 9.75
C ALA A 41 3.90 7.98 8.75
N SER A 42 3.02 8.95 8.94
CA SER A 42 2.00 9.37 7.96
C SER A 42 2.37 10.71 7.37
N VAL A 43 2.45 10.77 6.06
CA VAL A 43 2.85 11.94 5.27
C VAL A 43 1.61 12.52 4.59
N GLU A 44 1.49 13.85 4.58
CA GLU A 44 0.39 14.61 3.96
C GLU A 44 -1.01 14.06 4.28
N HIS A 45 -1.37 14.01 5.57
CA HIS A 45 -2.71 13.62 6.03
C HIS A 45 -3.11 12.18 5.67
N GLY A 46 -2.12 11.32 5.40
CA GLY A 46 -2.32 9.91 5.05
C GLY A 46 -2.22 9.60 3.56
N LEU A 47 -1.81 10.56 2.71
CA LEU A 47 -1.50 10.32 1.29
C LEU A 47 -0.52 9.15 1.12
N TYR A 48 0.53 9.14 1.96
CA TYR A 48 1.58 8.13 1.95
C TYR A 48 2.02 7.81 3.38
N ARG A 49 2.25 6.53 3.66
CA ARG A 49 2.64 6.02 4.98
C ARG A 49 3.77 5.02 4.84
N VAL A 50 4.67 5.05 5.82
CA VAL A 50 5.80 4.12 5.88
C VAL A 50 5.52 3.11 6.99
N HIS A 51 5.63 1.85 6.65
CA HIS A 51 5.42 0.75 7.59
C HIS A 51 6.43 0.80 8.74
N THR A 52 6.01 0.28 9.89
CA THR A 52 6.92 -0.27 10.89
C THR A 52 7.37 -1.67 10.46
N PRO A 53 8.47 -2.23 10.99
CA PRO A 53 8.84 -3.61 10.71
C PRO A 53 7.70 -4.62 10.93
N ARG A 54 6.89 -4.42 11.98
CA ARG A 54 5.72 -5.26 12.27
C ARG A 54 4.61 -5.10 11.22
N THR A 55 4.25 -3.87 10.87
CA THR A 55 3.18 -3.65 9.86
C THR A 55 3.65 -4.03 8.45
N ALA A 56 4.94 -3.92 8.16
CA ALA A 56 5.55 -4.45 6.93
C ALA A 56 5.45 -5.97 6.86
N ALA A 57 5.70 -6.68 7.98
CA ALA A 57 5.55 -8.14 8.02
C ALA A 57 4.10 -8.57 7.74
N ALA A 58 3.11 -7.86 8.29
CA ALA A 58 1.70 -8.11 7.99
C ALA A 58 1.36 -7.82 6.52
N ALA A 59 1.85 -6.69 5.98
CA ALA A 59 1.68 -6.33 4.57
C ALA A 59 2.32 -7.36 3.62
N ASN A 60 3.51 -7.87 3.95
CA ASN A 60 4.18 -8.92 3.19
C ASN A 60 3.34 -10.19 3.13
N ALA A 61 2.76 -10.61 4.26
CA ALA A 61 1.93 -11.81 4.34
C ALA A 61 0.65 -11.69 3.49
N VAL A 62 -0.04 -10.54 3.54
CA VAL A 62 -1.27 -10.35 2.76
C VAL A 62 -0.98 -10.19 1.26
N CYS A 63 0.11 -9.51 0.89
CA CYS A 63 0.60 -9.47 -0.48
C CYS A 63 0.99 -10.87 -0.99
N GLY A 64 1.58 -11.72 -0.15
CA GLY A 64 1.90 -13.12 -0.47
C GLY A 64 0.67 -14.00 -0.75
N ARG A 65 -0.46 -13.71 -0.10
CA ARG A 65 -1.74 -14.36 -0.41
C ARG A 65 -2.32 -13.93 -1.76
N LEU A 66 -2.10 -12.67 -2.16
CA LEU A 66 -2.53 -12.14 -3.46
C LEU A 66 -1.63 -12.63 -4.61
N LEU A 67 -0.32 -12.56 -4.40
CA LEU A 67 0.72 -12.75 -5.41
C LEU A 67 1.66 -13.88 -5.02
N ARG A 68 1.58 -14.98 -5.78
CA ARG A 68 2.46 -16.14 -5.56
C ARG A 68 3.92 -15.72 -5.73
N GLY A 69 4.76 -16.02 -4.74
CA GLY A 69 6.19 -15.74 -4.81
C GLY A 69 6.60 -14.40 -4.17
N PHE A 70 5.64 -13.62 -3.66
CA PHE A 70 5.91 -12.27 -3.13
C PHE A 70 6.91 -12.30 -1.96
N GLU A 71 6.65 -13.11 -0.93
CA GLU A 71 7.46 -13.13 0.31
C GLU A 71 8.92 -13.56 0.12
N GLN A 72 9.25 -14.21 -1.01
CA GLN A 72 10.61 -14.65 -1.32
C GLN A 72 11.42 -13.61 -2.08
N ARG A 73 10.76 -12.58 -2.64
CA ARG A 73 11.36 -11.64 -3.59
C ARG A 73 11.15 -10.18 -3.20
N MET A 74 10.00 -9.87 -2.61
CA MET A 74 9.54 -8.52 -2.37
C MET A 74 9.45 -8.21 -0.88
N TYR A 75 9.56 -6.92 -0.54
CA TYR A 75 9.39 -6.43 0.83
C TYR A 75 8.65 -5.09 0.86
N CYS A 76 7.48 -5.05 1.50
CA CYS A 76 6.67 -3.85 1.71
C CYS A 76 7.38 -2.86 2.63
N PHE A 77 7.48 -1.61 2.20
CA PHE A 77 8.05 -0.52 3.00
C PHE A 77 7.04 0.59 3.31
N GLY A 78 5.98 0.72 2.51
CA GLY A 78 4.96 1.74 2.72
C GLY A 78 3.68 1.41 2.00
N PHE A 79 2.72 2.30 2.12
CA PHE A 79 1.42 2.20 1.46
C PHE A 79 0.81 3.58 1.32
N ASP A 80 -0.05 3.77 0.33
CA ASP A 80 -0.71 5.05 0.10
C ASP A 80 -2.15 5.08 0.63
N TRP A 81 -2.83 6.18 0.36
CA TRP A 81 -4.21 6.42 0.78
C TRP A 81 -5.22 5.44 0.17
N LEU A 82 -4.96 4.85 -1.00
CA LEU A 82 -5.79 3.80 -1.60
C LEU A 82 -5.54 2.42 -0.97
N GLY A 83 -4.58 2.34 -0.04
CA GLY A 83 -4.18 1.08 0.58
C GLY A 83 -3.23 0.26 -0.30
N ARG A 84 -2.73 0.82 -1.41
CA ARG A 84 -1.78 0.14 -2.29
C ARG A 84 -0.46 -0.01 -1.56
N ASN A 85 0.06 -1.23 -1.51
CA ASN A 85 1.35 -1.50 -0.86
C ASN A 85 2.48 -1.11 -1.81
N LEU A 86 3.41 -0.29 -1.34
CA LEU A 86 4.69 -0.04 -1.96
C LEU A 86 5.71 -1.03 -1.39
N ALA A 87 6.39 -1.73 -2.29
CA ALA A 87 7.40 -2.71 -1.93
C ALA A 87 8.66 -2.53 -2.77
N VAL A 88 9.78 -3.02 -2.27
CA VAL A 88 10.99 -3.22 -3.08
C VAL A 88 10.99 -4.61 -3.68
N ASP A 89 11.48 -4.73 -4.90
CA ASP A 89 11.81 -5.99 -5.54
C ASP A 89 13.31 -6.28 -5.41
N LEU A 90 13.64 -7.18 -4.49
CA LEU A 90 15.03 -7.50 -4.16
C LEU A 90 15.78 -8.25 -5.27
N ALA A 91 15.08 -8.65 -6.34
CA ALA A 91 15.69 -9.28 -7.50
C ALA A 91 15.95 -8.31 -8.67
N THR A 92 15.52 -7.04 -8.58
CA THR A 92 15.71 -6.05 -9.64
C THR A 92 16.26 -4.72 -9.11
N GLY A 93 16.95 -3.98 -9.98
CA GLY A 93 17.72 -2.80 -9.58
C GLY A 93 19.07 -3.16 -8.95
N GLU A 94 19.68 -2.20 -8.27
CA GLU A 94 20.92 -2.43 -7.53
C GLU A 94 20.61 -3.01 -6.14
N PRO A 95 21.45 -3.89 -5.55
CA PRO A 95 21.15 -4.50 -4.24
C PRO A 95 20.89 -3.51 -3.11
N ALA A 96 21.57 -2.35 -3.14
CA ALA A 96 21.38 -1.27 -2.16
C ALA A 96 20.22 -0.33 -2.53
N ASP A 97 19.71 -0.42 -3.75
CA ASP A 97 18.65 0.43 -4.28
C ASP A 97 17.71 -0.36 -5.23
N PRO A 98 17.00 -1.36 -4.70
CA PRO A 98 16.12 -2.23 -5.48
C PRO A 98 14.96 -1.44 -6.07
N HIS A 99 14.40 -1.93 -7.17
CA HIS A 99 13.27 -1.24 -7.80
C HIS A 99 12.01 -1.28 -6.93
N VAL A 100 11.25 -0.18 -6.97
CA VAL A 100 9.96 -0.08 -6.31
C VAL A 100 8.88 -0.73 -7.18
N VAL A 101 8.00 -1.50 -6.54
CA VAL A 101 6.76 -2.03 -7.11
C VAL A 101 5.58 -1.57 -6.28
N LEU A 102 4.42 -1.46 -6.93
CA LEU A 102 3.15 -1.17 -6.29
C LEU A 102 2.25 -2.40 -6.38
N VAL A 103 1.62 -2.78 -5.27
CA VAL A 103 0.65 -3.86 -5.20
C VAL A 103 -0.71 -3.28 -4.87
N GLU A 104 -1.64 -3.41 -5.81
CA GLU A 104 -2.98 -2.83 -5.75
C GLU A 104 -4.00 -3.94 -5.44
N PRO A 105 -4.63 -3.94 -4.25
CA PRO A 105 -5.59 -4.97 -3.87
C PRO A 105 -6.90 -4.89 -4.66
N GLY A 106 -7.39 -3.69 -4.98
CA GLY A 106 -8.64 -3.43 -5.69
C GLY A 106 -8.63 -3.82 -7.17
N ALA A 107 -7.46 -3.79 -7.82
CA ALA A 107 -7.23 -4.36 -9.15
C ALA A 107 -6.68 -5.79 -9.08
N GLY A 108 -6.08 -6.18 -7.96
CA GLY A 108 -5.43 -7.47 -7.79
C GLY A 108 -4.18 -7.61 -8.68
N GLU A 109 -3.42 -6.52 -8.80
CA GLU A 109 -2.30 -6.37 -9.73
C GLU A 109 -1.01 -5.92 -9.04
N LEU A 110 0.12 -6.18 -9.70
CA LEU A 110 1.44 -5.64 -9.37
C LEU A 110 1.90 -4.77 -10.53
N MET A 111 2.38 -3.58 -10.22
CA MET A 111 2.93 -2.63 -11.18
C MET A 111 4.40 -2.40 -10.88
N GLU A 112 5.25 -2.59 -11.89
CA GLU A 112 6.69 -2.35 -11.79
C GLU A 112 6.99 -0.89 -12.16
N SER A 113 7.75 -0.17 -11.32
CA SER A 113 8.17 1.20 -11.67
C SER A 113 9.42 1.22 -12.54
N GLY A 114 10.32 0.24 -12.38
CA GLY A 114 11.66 0.28 -12.94
C GLY A 114 12.58 1.33 -12.31
N ILE A 115 12.20 1.89 -11.16
CA ILE A 115 12.92 2.97 -10.46
C ILE A 115 13.38 2.47 -9.09
N GLY A 116 14.65 2.72 -8.75
CA GLY A 116 15.21 2.41 -7.43
C GLY A 116 14.50 3.12 -6.28
N LEU A 117 14.53 2.55 -5.09
CA LEU A 117 13.91 3.08 -3.87
C LEU A 117 14.31 4.54 -3.57
N HIS A 118 15.57 4.91 -3.76
CA HIS A 118 16.10 6.25 -3.53
C HIS A 118 15.58 7.27 -4.55
N PRO A 119 15.79 7.11 -5.87
CA PRO A 119 15.27 8.04 -6.88
C PRO A 119 13.74 8.06 -6.91
N PHE A 120 13.07 6.97 -6.52
CA PHE A 120 11.62 6.97 -6.37
C PHE A 120 11.17 8.04 -5.36
N HIS A 121 11.79 8.10 -4.18
CA HIS A 121 11.43 9.10 -3.17
C HIS A 121 11.94 10.50 -3.49
N ASP A 122 13.22 10.66 -3.81
CA ASP A 122 13.86 11.98 -3.90
C ASP A 122 13.77 12.66 -5.27
N GLU A 123 13.38 11.92 -6.31
CA GLU A 123 13.22 12.47 -7.65
C GLU A 123 11.77 12.34 -8.11
N VAL A 124 11.28 11.11 -8.24
CA VAL A 124 9.95 10.84 -8.80
C VAL A 124 8.86 11.50 -7.95
N LEU A 125 8.73 11.12 -6.67
CA LEU A 125 7.67 11.66 -5.81
C LEU A 125 7.77 13.17 -5.57
N VAL A 126 8.96 13.75 -5.76
CA VAL A 126 9.16 15.20 -5.60
C VAL A 126 8.63 15.96 -6.83
N THR A 127 8.80 15.40 -8.02
CA THR A 127 8.41 16.05 -9.29
C THR A 127 7.06 15.62 -9.83
N ASP A 128 6.62 14.40 -9.50
CA ASP A 128 5.38 13.80 -9.97
C ASP A 128 4.69 13.06 -8.82
N THR A 129 3.46 13.50 -8.52
CA THR A 129 2.63 12.94 -7.45
C THR A 129 1.68 11.84 -7.96
N SER A 130 1.65 11.58 -9.27
CA SER A 130 0.80 10.57 -9.91
C SER A 130 1.05 9.14 -9.40
N PRO A 131 2.27 8.72 -9.01
CA PRO A 131 2.46 7.38 -8.44
C PRO A 131 1.68 7.14 -7.15
N LEU A 132 1.37 8.19 -6.39
CA LEU A 132 0.54 8.15 -5.18
C LEU A 132 -0.93 8.48 -5.45
N ALA A 133 -1.32 8.67 -6.72
CA ALA A 133 -2.66 9.10 -7.13
C ALA A 133 -3.14 10.36 -6.38
N ALA A 134 -2.25 11.33 -6.16
CA ALA A 134 -2.54 12.48 -5.28
C ALA A 134 -3.70 13.36 -5.79
N ASP A 135 -3.84 13.54 -7.10
CA ASP A 135 -4.97 14.29 -7.66
C ASP A 135 -6.31 13.60 -7.37
N PHE A 136 -6.33 12.26 -7.35
CA PHE A 136 -7.52 11.48 -7.01
C PHE A 136 -7.80 11.51 -5.50
N PHE A 137 -6.75 11.57 -4.68
CA PHE A 137 -6.89 11.84 -3.24
C PHE A 137 -7.55 13.19 -3.00
N ASP A 138 -7.11 14.23 -3.70
CA ASP A 138 -7.66 15.58 -3.59
C ASP A 138 -9.13 15.64 -4.01
N GLN A 139 -9.48 14.97 -5.11
CA GLN A 139 -10.87 14.82 -5.55
C GLN A 139 -11.72 14.11 -4.51
N TRP A 140 -11.25 12.98 -3.97
CA TRP A 140 -11.96 12.26 -2.91
C TRP A 140 -12.12 13.14 -1.66
N ARG A 141 -11.06 13.77 -1.16
CA ARG A 141 -11.10 14.66 0.02
C ARG A 141 -12.10 15.80 -0.15
N ALA A 142 -12.22 16.38 -1.34
CA ALA A 142 -13.20 17.43 -1.62
C ALA A 142 -14.66 16.98 -1.41
N THR A 143 -14.93 15.67 -1.45
CA THR A 143 -16.25 15.08 -1.18
C THR A 143 -16.47 14.70 0.29
N GLN A 144 -15.49 14.92 1.18
CA GLN A 144 -15.52 14.50 2.58
C GLN A 144 -15.50 15.72 3.53
N PRO A 145 -16.67 16.34 3.81
CA PRO A 145 -16.74 17.44 4.77
C PRO A 145 -16.17 17.06 6.13
N GLY A 146 -15.24 17.87 6.63
CA GLY A 146 -14.59 17.62 7.93
C GLY A 146 -13.50 16.55 7.91
N PHE A 147 -13.06 16.09 6.74
CA PHE A 147 -11.87 15.23 6.65
C PHE A 147 -10.65 15.98 7.18
N GLU A 148 -10.02 15.42 8.23
CA GLU A 148 -8.76 15.93 8.78
C GLU A 148 -7.56 15.10 8.26
N ARG A 149 -7.62 13.78 8.44
CA ARG A 149 -6.60 12.81 8.00
C ARG A 149 -7.15 11.39 8.00
N LEU A 150 -6.47 10.48 7.30
CA LEU A 150 -6.61 9.04 7.50
C LEU A 150 -5.78 8.60 8.72
N ALA A 151 -6.33 7.73 9.57
CA ALA A 151 -5.52 7.04 10.57
C ALA A 151 -4.52 6.11 9.88
N PHE A 152 -3.49 5.67 10.61
CA PHE A 152 -2.45 4.83 10.01
C PHE A 152 -3.02 3.52 9.43
N ASP A 153 -3.97 2.92 10.12
CA ASP A 153 -4.63 1.64 9.80
C ASP A 153 -5.88 1.76 8.93
N GLU A 154 -6.07 2.89 8.25
CA GLU A 154 -7.20 3.10 7.34
C GLU A 154 -6.75 3.33 5.90
N CYS A 155 -7.60 3.03 4.94
CA CYS A 155 -7.42 3.47 3.56
C CYS A 155 -8.76 3.88 2.96
N VAL A 156 -8.71 4.30 1.71
CA VAL A 156 -9.88 4.55 0.89
C VAL A 156 -9.90 3.47 -0.17
N GLY A 157 -10.79 2.49 -0.01
CA GLY A 157 -10.90 1.35 -0.91
C GLY A 157 -12.07 1.48 -1.88
N TYR A 158 -12.01 0.72 -2.96
CA TYR A 158 -13.16 0.57 -3.86
C TYR A 158 -14.27 -0.28 -3.22
N LYS A 159 -15.50 0.25 -3.15
CA LYS A 159 -16.72 -0.46 -2.73
C LYS A 159 -16.96 -1.69 -3.60
N VAL A 160 -16.84 -1.50 -4.91
CA VAL A 160 -16.78 -2.58 -5.90
C VAL A 160 -15.34 -2.63 -6.43
N PRO A 161 -14.54 -3.66 -6.10
CA PRO A 161 -13.19 -3.80 -6.63
C PRO A 161 -13.14 -3.75 -8.17
N LEU A 162 -12.10 -3.13 -8.72
CA LEU A 162 -11.91 -2.97 -10.16
C LEU A 162 -11.86 -4.33 -10.89
N PHE A 163 -11.24 -5.35 -10.29
CA PHE A 163 -11.22 -6.70 -10.87
C PHE A 163 -12.60 -7.39 -10.92
N LEU A 164 -13.62 -6.81 -10.28
CA LEU A 164 -15.03 -7.21 -10.38
C LEU A 164 -15.86 -6.27 -11.27
N GLY A 165 -15.22 -5.35 -11.99
CA GLY A 165 -15.88 -4.39 -12.87
C GLY A 165 -16.37 -3.13 -12.17
N GLY A 166 -15.83 -2.81 -10.98
CA GLY A 166 -16.05 -1.50 -10.38
C GLY A 166 -15.41 -0.37 -11.18
N GLU A 167 -15.91 0.85 -10.99
CA GLU A 167 -15.42 2.05 -11.66
C GLU A 167 -14.25 2.68 -10.88
N ASP A 168 -13.25 3.20 -11.59
CA ASP A 168 -12.14 3.97 -11.03
C ASP A 168 -12.57 5.44 -10.83
N GLU A 169 -13.54 5.63 -9.94
CA GLU A 169 -14.26 6.89 -9.76
C GLU A 169 -14.56 7.17 -8.28
N VAL A 170 -14.59 8.46 -7.89
CA VAL A 170 -14.74 8.87 -6.49
C VAL A 170 -15.98 8.28 -5.81
N HIS A 171 -17.08 8.12 -6.55
CA HIS A 171 -18.32 7.58 -5.99
C HIS A 171 -18.22 6.10 -5.59
N ASN A 172 -17.28 5.36 -6.18
CA ASN A 172 -16.99 3.97 -5.86
C ASN A 172 -15.98 3.85 -4.70
N LEU A 173 -15.55 4.95 -4.08
CA LEU A 173 -14.62 4.94 -2.96
C LEU A 173 -15.31 5.02 -1.60
N GLU A 174 -14.74 4.33 -0.60
CA GLU A 174 -15.12 4.46 0.80
C GLU A 174 -13.93 4.33 1.75
N ARG A 175 -13.99 5.01 2.89
CA ARG A 175 -13.00 4.84 3.96
C ARG A 175 -13.24 3.51 4.67
N VAL A 176 -12.19 2.72 4.83
CA VAL A 176 -12.25 1.34 5.32
C VAL A 176 -10.97 1.02 6.11
N PRO A 177 -11.00 0.16 7.14
CA PRO A 177 -9.78 -0.35 7.75
C PRO A 177 -8.90 -1.05 6.70
N TYR A 178 -7.60 -0.76 6.71
CA TYR A 178 -6.64 -1.24 5.72
C TYR A 178 -6.59 -2.77 5.65
N ASP A 179 -6.57 -3.43 6.80
CA ASP A 179 -6.50 -4.88 6.91
C ASP A 179 -7.76 -5.55 6.36
N VAL A 180 -8.94 -5.04 6.72
CA VAL A 180 -10.24 -5.48 6.22
C VAL A 180 -10.31 -5.34 4.70
N TYR A 181 -9.86 -4.21 4.16
CA TYR A 181 -9.87 -3.98 2.72
C TYR A 181 -9.00 -4.99 1.96
N TRP A 182 -7.77 -5.20 2.44
CA TRP A 182 -6.86 -6.18 1.88
C TRP A 182 -7.40 -7.60 1.97
N ASP A 183 -7.90 -8.02 3.14
CA ASP A 183 -8.45 -9.36 3.33
C ASP A 183 -9.64 -9.62 2.41
N LEU A 184 -10.56 -8.65 2.29
CA LEU A 184 -11.70 -8.76 1.40
C LEU A 184 -11.26 -8.88 -0.06
N CYS A 185 -10.36 -8.00 -0.52
CA CYS A 185 -9.84 -8.03 -1.88
C CYS A 185 -9.11 -9.34 -2.19
N VAL A 186 -8.30 -9.86 -1.28
CA VAL A 186 -7.59 -11.14 -1.44
C VAL A 186 -8.57 -12.32 -1.54
N GLN A 187 -9.56 -12.37 -0.64
CA GLN A 187 -10.58 -13.43 -0.67
C GLN A 187 -11.39 -13.40 -1.97
N LEU A 188 -11.89 -12.22 -2.34
CA LEU A 188 -12.66 -12.03 -3.57
C LEU A 188 -11.80 -12.37 -4.80
N ARG A 189 -10.58 -11.85 -4.89
CA ARG A 189 -9.68 -12.12 -6.03
C ARG A 189 -9.36 -13.60 -6.16
N THR A 190 -9.12 -14.28 -5.04
CA THR A 190 -8.84 -15.73 -5.04
C THR A 190 -10.07 -16.52 -5.48
N GLY A 191 -11.25 -16.19 -4.98
CA GLY A 191 -12.50 -16.85 -5.32
C GLY A 191 -12.93 -16.63 -6.77
N THR A 192 -12.65 -15.45 -7.34
CA THR A 192 -13.09 -15.09 -8.70
C THR A 192 -12.05 -15.32 -9.78
N ARG A 193 -10.80 -15.66 -9.46
CA ARG A 193 -9.69 -15.79 -10.42
C ARG A 193 -9.97 -16.72 -11.62
N ARG A 194 -10.86 -17.70 -11.45
CA ARG A 194 -11.23 -18.69 -12.48
C ARG A 194 -12.59 -18.44 -13.12
N MET A 195 -13.28 -17.36 -12.75
CA MET A 195 -14.58 -17.03 -13.29
C MET A 195 -14.43 -16.31 -14.64
N THR A 196 -15.35 -16.58 -15.56
CA THR A 196 -15.41 -15.87 -16.84
C THR A 196 -16.02 -14.48 -16.62
N PRO A 197 -15.57 -13.43 -17.32
CA PRO A 197 -16.24 -12.13 -17.29
C PRO A 197 -17.75 -12.25 -17.54
N GLY A 198 -18.55 -11.51 -16.77
CA GLY A 198 -20.02 -11.57 -16.82
C GLY A 198 -20.66 -12.68 -15.95
N THR A 199 -19.86 -13.50 -15.25
CA THR A 199 -20.40 -14.51 -14.32
C THR A 199 -20.96 -13.85 -13.06
N THR A 200 -22.21 -14.19 -12.69
CA THR A 200 -22.81 -13.74 -11.42
C THR A 200 -22.22 -14.49 -10.22
N ILE A 201 -21.83 -13.76 -9.18
CA ILE A 201 -21.45 -14.34 -7.88
C ILE A 201 -22.74 -14.69 -7.12
N GLY A 202 -23.11 -15.96 -7.12
CA GLY A 202 -24.38 -16.42 -6.53
C GLY A 202 -24.37 -16.56 -5.00
N ARG A 203 -23.19 -16.71 -4.38
CA ARG A 203 -23.05 -16.84 -2.92
C ARG A 203 -21.63 -16.44 -2.49
N ILE A 204 -21.54 -15.63 -1.45
CA ILE A 204 -20.30 -15.38 -0.70
C ILE A 204 -20.40 -16.20 0.59
N VAL A 205 -19.38 -16.99 0.89
CA VAL A 205 -19.26 -17.75 2.13
C VAL A 205 -18.05 -17.21 2.86
N VAL A 206 -18.23 -16.86 4.13
CA VAL A 206 -17.14 -16.51 5.03
C VAL A 206 -16.89 -17.77 5.86
N ASP A 207 -15.69 -18.33 5.79
CA ASP A 207 -15.31 -19.40 6.70
C ASP A 207 -15.09 -18.76 8.08
N GLU A 208 -15.91 -19.15 9.08
CA GLU A 208 -15.70 -18.78 10.48
C GLU A 208 -14.54 -19.61 11.06
N GLU A 209 -13.31 -19.44 10.58
CA GLU A 209 -12.13 -20.03 11.22
C GLU A 209 -10.85 -19.26 10.82
N GLY A 210 -10.30 -18.54 11.80
CA GLY A 210 -9.06 -17.76 11.74
C GLY A 210 -8.76 -17.12 13.08
#